data_AF-A0A9C9N0L2-F1
#
_entry.id   AF-A0A9C9N0L2-F1
#
_cell.length_a   1.000
_cell.length_b   1.000
_cell.length_c   1.000
_cell.angle_alpha   90.00
_cell.angle_beta   90.00
_cell.angle_gamma   90.00
#
_symmetry.space_group_name_H-M   'P 1'
#
loop_
_entity.id
_entity.type
_entity.pdbx_description
1 polymer ?
#
loop_
_entity_poly.entity_id
_entity_poly.type
_entity_poly.pdbx_seq_one_letter_code
_entity_poly.pdbx_strand_id
1 'polypeptide(L)'
;MMTAQVFFTNLRTRPGINLLDKMEKLVRRAGINSIDFEKKLVAIKLHFGEVGNLAYIRPNYAARIVDIVRSLGGNPFVTDANTLYVGGRANAVDHLATAFKNGFNPHALGCQVIIADGLKGTDFQEIPINLKHCQTAKIGSVVADADIILSMNHFKGHELTCFG
;
A
#
# COMPACT_ATOMS: atom_id res chain seq x y z
N MET A 1 0.45 -26.59 -10.68
CA MET A 1 0.38 -25.18 -10.25
C MET A 1 -0.03 -25.16 -8.79
N MET A 2 0.68 -24.45 -7.92
CA MET A 2 0.15 -24.14 -6.58
C MET A 2 -1.01 -23.17 -6.74
N THR A 3 -2.17 -23.53 -6.20
CA THR A 3 -3.33 -22.64 -6.15
C THR A 3 -3.11 -21.60 -5.05
N ALA A 4 -3.40 -20.34 -5.33
CA ALA A 4 -3.32 -19.29 -4.31
C ALA A 4 -4.43 -19.50 -3.27
N GLN A 5 -4.09 -19.38 -1.98
CA GLN A 5 -5.10 -19.34 -0.93
C GLN A 5 -5.74 -17.96 -0.89
N VAL A 6 -7.07 -17.92 -1.01
CA VAL A 6 -7.84 -16.67 -1.01
C VAL A 6 -8.74 -16.63 0.22
N PHE A 7 -8.57 -15.60 1.04
CA PHE A 7 -9.42 -15.33 2.19
C PHE A 7 -10.34 -14.16 1.84
N PHE A 8 -11.63 -14.30 2.11
CA PHE A 8 -12.60 -13.23 1.86
C PHE A 8 -13.59 -13.06 3.00
N THR A 9 -14.16 -11.86 3.11
CA THR A 9 -15.30 -11.56 3.98
C THR A 9 -16.25 -10.59 3.26
N ASN A 10 -17.54 -10.67 3.58
CA ASN A 10 -18.52 -9.72 3.05
C ASN A 10 -18.50 -8.38 3.83
N LEU A 11 -19.31 -7.41 3.44
CA LEU A 11 -19.39 -6.09 4.11
C LEU A 11 -20.46 -6.00 5.21
N ARG A 12 -21.23 -7.06 5.48
CA ARG A 12 -22.28 -7.02 6.51
C ARG A 12 -21.67 -6.98 7.92
N THR A 13 -22.07 -6.01 8.74
CA THR A 13 -21.64 -5.86 10.14
C THR A 13 -22.72 -6.31 11.11
N ARG A 14 -22.35 -6.50 12.39
CA ARG A 14 -23.26 -6.79 13.51
C ARG A 14 -22.89 -5.87 14.68
N PRO A 15 -23.79 -5.59 15.64
CA PRO A 15 -23.41 -4.91 16.87
C PRO A 15 -22.17 -5.54 17.50
N GLY A 16 -21.16 -4.72 17.80
CA GLY A 16 -19.87 -5.17 18.36
C GLY A 16 -18.81 -5.65 17.35
N ILE A 17 -19.10 -5.71 16.03
CA ILE A 17 -18.11 -6.04 14.99
C ILE A 17 -18.28 -5.12 13.78
N ASN A 18 -17.36 -4.17 13.61
CA ASN A 18 -17.34 -3.24 12.48
C ASN A 18 -16.47 -3.76 11.31
N LEU A 19 -16.38 -3.00 10.22
CA LEU A 19 -15.61 -3.39 9.03
C LEU A 19 -14.10 -3.52 9.28
N LEU A 20 -13.52 -2.67 10.14
CA LEU A 20 -12.09 -2.75 10.49
C LEU A 20 -11.80 -4.04 11.27
N ASP A 21 -12.68 -4.41 12.20
CA ASP A 21 -12.53 -5.65 12.97
C ASP A 21 -12.65 -6.89 12.08
N LYS A 22 -13.52 -6.84 11.06
CA LYS A 22 -13.63 -7.90 10.05
C LYS A 22 -12.37 -8.00 9.19
N MET A 23 -11.83 -6.87 8.74
CA MET A 23 -10.58 -6.83 7.99
C MET A 23 -9.45 -7.43 8.83
N GLU A 24 -9.28 -6.98 10.07
CA GLU A 24 -8.24 -7.49 10.95
C GLU A 24 -8.34 -9.01 11.17
N LYS A 25 -9.54 -9.53 11.45
CA LYS A 25 -9.76 -10.98 11.56
C LYS A 25 -9.36 -11.72 10.27
N LEU A 26 -9.67 -11.13 9.10
CA LEU A 26 -9.31 -11.70 7.80
C LEU A 26 -7.79 -11.74 7.61
N VAL A 27 -7.09 -10.62 7.86
CA VAL A 27 -5.64 -10.52 7.66
C VAL A 27 -4.87 -11.41 8.65
N ARG A 28 -5.35 -11.50 9.91
CA ARG A 28 -4.83 -12.46 10.90
C ARG A 28 -5.02 -13.90 10.46
N ARG A 29 -6.21 -14.25 9.93
CA ARG A 29 -6.48 -15.58 9.38
C ARG A 29 -5.62 -15.88 8.14
N ALA A 30 -5.29 -14.87 7.35
CA ALA A 30 -4.42 -14.99 6.18
C ALA A 30 -2.93 -15.16 6.54
N GLY A 31 -2.56 -15.04 7.82
CA GLY A 31 -1.22 -15.38 8.29
C GLY A 31 -0.29 -14.18 8.52
N ILE A 32 -0.79 -12.95 8.67
CA ILE A 32 0.10 -11.82 8.99
C ILE A 32 0.91 -12.04 10.28
N ASN A 33 0.36 -12.79 11.25
CA ASN A 33 1.07 -13.11 12.49
C ASN A 33 2.28 -14.05 12.30
N SER A 34 2.42 -14.72 11.15
CA SER A 34 3.57 -15.60 10.87
C SER A 34 4.70 -14.89 10.13
N ILE A 35 4.55 -13.61 9.82
CA ILE A 35 5.60 -12.79 9.21
C ILE A 35 6.49 -12.24 10.33
N ASP A 36 7.82 -12.35 10.16
CA ASP A 36 8.79 -11.78 11.10
C ASP A 36 8.92 -10.26 10.89
N PHE A 37 8.20 -9.50 11.71
CA PHE A 37 8.19 -8.03 11.65
C PHE A 37 9.21 -7.37 12.57
N GLU A 38 9.87 -8.09 13.47
CA GLU A 38 10.65 -7.49 14.57
C GLU A 38 11.72 -6.52 14.03
N LYS A 39 11.56 -5.22 14.34
CA LYS A 39 12.44 -4.11 13.92
C LYS A 39 12.57 -3.93 12.40
N LYS A 40 11.71 -4.56 11.61
CA LYS A 40 11.72 -4.48 10.13
C LYS A 40 11.08 -3.19 9.64
N LEU A 41 11.62 -2.60 8.58
CA LEU A 41 11.00 -1.50 7.84
C LEU A 41 9.92 -2.07 6.91
N VAL A 42 8.66 -1.72 7.17
CA VAL A 42 7.52 -2.32 6.47
C VAL A 42 6.84 -1.30 5.58
N ALA A 43 6.96 -1.48 4.26
CA ALA A 43 6.27 -0.67 3.27
C ALA A 43 4.81 -1.13 3.13
N ILE A 44 3.87 -0.30 3.53
CA ILE A 44 2.45 -0.47 3.21
C ILE A 44 2.18 0.31 1.92
N LYS A 45 2.26 -0.39 0.79
CA LYS A 45 2.07 0.17 -0.54
C LYS A 45 0.59 0.22 -0.90
N LEU A 46 0.10 1.43 -1.21
CA LEU A 46 -1.27 1.66 -1.66
C LEU A 46 -1.35 2.89 -2.56
N HIS A 47 -2.51 3.10 -3.19
CA HIS A 47 -2.78 4.28 -4.01
C HIS A 47 -3.42 5.40 -3.17
N PHE A 48 -2.84 6.60 -3.18
CA PHE A 48 -3.33 7.77 -2.41
C PHE A 48 -4.58 8.45 -2.99
N GLY A 49 -5.07 8.02 -4.15
CA GLY A 49 -6.14 8.72 -4.85
C GLY A 49 -5.65 9.94 -5.62
N GLU A 50 -6.54 10.52 -6.42
CA GLU A 50 -6.34 11.85 -7.02
C GLU A 50 -7.33 12.83 -6.40
N VAL A 51 -6.96 14.11 -6.44
CA VAL A 51 -7.85 15.17 -5.95
C VAL A 51 -9.18 15.12 -6.69
N GLY A 52 -10.28 15.07 -5.93
CA GLY A 52 -11.64 15.07 -6.47
C GLY A 52 -12.24 13.69 -6.72
N ASN A 53 -11.49 12.60 -6.51
CA ASN A 53 -12.05 11.25 -6.54
C ASN A 53 -12.16 10.65 -5.13
N LEU A 54 -12.94 9.56 -5.01
CA LEU A 54 -13.05 8.74 -3.79
C LEU A 54 -12.73 7.27 -4.07
N ALA A 55 -12.17 7.00 -5.24
CA ALA A 55 -11.76 5.68 -5.69
C ALA A 55 -10.35 5.40 -5.16
N TYR A 56 -10.26 5.19 -3.86
CA TYR A 56 -9.06 4.74 -3.14
C TYR A 56 -9.49 4.02 -1.85
N ILE A 57 -8.59 3.23 -1.28
CA ILE A 57 -8.84 2.59 0.01
C ILE A 57 -9.01 3.66 1.07
N ARG A 58 -10.05 3.56 1.91
CA ARG A 58 -10.23 4.52 3.02
C ARG A 58 -8.99 4.48 3.94
N PRO A 59 -8.38 5.63 4.30
CA PRO A 59 -7.19 5.67 5.15
C PRO A 59 -7.33 4.92 6.47
N ASN A 60 -8.56 4.81 7.01
CA ASN A 60 -8.84 4.05 8.23
C ASN A 60 -8.44 2.57 8.15
N TYR A 61 -8.54 1.94 6.96
CA TYR A 61 -8.07 0.57 6.79
C TYR A 61 -6.55 0.49 6.83
N ALA A 62 -5.86 1.44 6.20
CA ALA A 62 -4.40 1.52 6.24
C ALA A 62 -3.89 1.77 7.66
N ALA A 63 -4.53 2.69 8.41
CA ALA A 63 -4.23 2.93 9.82
C ALA A 63 -4.37 1.65 10.67
N ARG A 64 -5.41 0.84 10.44
CA ARG A 64 -5.56 -0.45 11.14
C ARG A 64 -4.43 -1.44 10.79
N ILE A 65 -3.94 -1.46 9.55
CA ILE A 65 -2.78 -2.29 9.18
C ILE A 65 -1.51 -1.76 9.84
N VAL A 66 -1.32 -0.44 9.90
CA VAL A 66 -0.20 0.19 10.63
C VAL A 66 -0.18 -0.25 12.09
N ASP A 67 -1.34 -0.22 12.77
CA ASP A 67 -1.45 -0.66 14.16
C ASP A 67 -1.11 -2.14 14.33
N ILE A 68 -1.59 -3.00 13.42
CA ILE A 68 -1.28 -4.44 13.44
C ILE A 68 0.23 -4.66 13.26
N VAL A 69 0.86 -4.06 12.26
CA VAL A 69 2.30 -4.19 12.00
C VAL A 69 3.11 -3.73 13.22
N ARG A 70 2.75 -2.57 13.80
CA ARG A 70 3.39 -2.05 15.00
C ARG A 70 3.24 -2.99 16.20
N SER A 71 2.06 -3.57 16.39
CA SER A 71 1.81 -4.55 17.47
C SER A 71 2.62 -5.84 17.31
N LEU A 72 3.10 -6.13 16.11
CA LEU A 72 3.96 -7.27 15.78
C LEU A 72 5.46 -6.92 15.78
N GLY A 73 5.84 -5.72 16.26
CA GLY A 73 7.24 -5.27 16.38
C GLY A 73 7.82 -4.57 15.14
N GLY A 74 7.01 -4.38 14.09
CA GLY A 74 7.44 -3.73 12.85
C GLY A 74 7.47 -2.21 12.93
N ASN A 75 8.25 -1.61 12.03
CA ASN A 75 8.32 -0.18 11.79
C ASN A 75 7.63 0.18 10.46
N PRO A 76 6.31 0.44 10.46
CA PRO A 76 5.55 0.68 9.24
C PRO A 76 5.74 2.09 8.70
N PHE A 77 5.70 2.20 7.37
CA PHE A 77 5.45 3.44 6.65
C PHE A 77 4.51 3.19 5.49
N VAL A 78 3.75 4.19 5.10
CA VAL A 78 2.81 4.09 3.96
C VAL A 78 3.46 4.74 2.74
N THR A 79 3.33 4.12 1.57
CA THR A 79 4.01 4.60 0.37
C THR A 79 3.16 4.50 -0.90
N ASP A 80 3.30 5.48 -1.79
CA ASP A 80 2.81 5.48 -3.17
C ASP A 80 3.92 5.99 -4.11
N ALA A 81 3.82 5.72 -5.42
CA ALA A 81 4.80 6.11 -6.43
C ALA A 81 4.20 7.20 -7.33
N ASN A 82 5.04 8.10 -7.81
CA ASN A 82 4.59 9.19 -8.68
C ASN A 82 4.01 8.64 -10.00
N THR A 83 3.12 9.42 -10.60
CA THR A 83 2.51 9.09 -11.89
C THR A 83 3.28 9.68 -13.04
N LEU A 84 3.34 8.95 -14.16
CA LEU A 84 3.88 9.47 -15.42
C LEU A 84 3.01 10.55 -16.07
N TYR A 85 1.72 10.58 -15.73
CA TYR A 85 0.78 11.57 -16.27
C TYR A 85 0.77 12.84 -15.43
N VAL A 86 0.31 13.93 -16.06
CA VAL A 86 0.10 15.22 -15.39
C VAL A 86 -1.06 15.11 -14.42
N GLY A 87 -0.83 15.44 -13.15
CA GLY A 87 -1.81 15.36 -12.09
C GLY A 87 -1.23 15.68 -10.72
N GLY A 88 -2.02 15.51 -9.68
CA GLY A 88 -1.63 15.79 -8.29
C GLY A 88 -0.55 14.84 -7.75
N ARG A 89 -0.13 13.84 -8.53
CA ARG A 89 0.87 12.84 -8.15
C ARG A 89 2.07 12.79 -9.09
N ALA A 90 2.27 13.81 -9.92
CA ALA A 90 3.39 13.85 -10.88
C ALA A 90 4.78 14.05 -10.22
N ASN A 91 4.83 14.57 -9.00
CA ASN A 91 6.05 14.75 -8.21
C ASN A 91 5.74 14.61 -6.72
N ALA A 92 6.76 14.34 -5.91
CA ALA A 92 6.55 13.99 -4.50
C ALA A 92 5.89 15.10 -3.65
N VAL A 93 6.12 16.38 -3.97
CA VAL A 93 5.58 17.50 -3.19
C VAL A 93 4.08 17.57 -3.36
N ASP A 94 3.62 17.61 -4.61
CA ASP A 94 2.18 17.63 -4.92
C ASP A 94 1.51 16.32 -4.51
N HIS A 95 2.21 15.21 -4.66
CA HIS A 95 1.71 13.88 -4.30
C HIS A 95 1.43 13.78 -2.80
N LEU A 96 2.34 14.25 -1.95
CA LEU A 96 2.10 14.31 -0.51
C LEU A 96 0.95 15.25 -0.15
N ALA A 97 0.83 16.40 -0.82
CA ALA A 97 -0.31 17.30 -0.62
C ALA A 97 -1.65 16.62 -0.97
N THR A 98 -1.68 15.87 -2.08
CA THR A 98 -2.83 15.06 -2.50
C THR A 98 -3.14 13.95 -1.48
N ALA A 99 -2.12 13.22 -1.04
CA ALA A 99 -2.25 12.16 -0.04
C ALA A 99 -2.86 12.72 1.26
N PHE A 100 -2.34 13.86 1.74
CA PHE A 100 -2.78 14.45 3.00
C PHE A 100 -4.22 14.94 2.93
N LYS A 101 -4.60 15.55 1.80
CA LYS A 101 -5.99 15.95 1.53
C LYS A 101 -6.96 14.77 1.53
N ASN A 102 -6.51 13.62 1.06
CA ASN A 102 -7.28 12.37 1.07
C ASN A 102 -7.21 11.61 2.41
N GLY A 103 -6.53 12.17 3.43
CA GLY A 103 -6.43 11.59 4.77
C GLY A 103 -5.27 10.63 4.98
N PHE A 104 -4.37 10.46 4.00
CA PHE A 104 -3.13 9.70 4.15
C PHE A 104 -2.02 10.60 4.71
N ASN A 105 -2.19 11.10 5.92
CA ASN A 105 -1.18 11.91 6.62
C ASN A 105 -0.71 11.20 7.90
N PRO A 106 0.46 11.58 8.46
CA PRO A 106 1.02 10.88 9.61
C PRO A 106 0.13 10.83 10.85
N HIS A 107 -0.72 11.84 11.05
CA HIS A 107 -1.64 11.89 12.18
C HIS A 107 -2.79 10.89 12.03
N ALA A 108 -3.37 10.79 10.84
CA ALA A 108 -4.48 9.87 10.57
C ALA A 108 -4.02 8.40 10.46
N LEU A 109 -2.81 8.17 9.93
CA LEU A 109 -2.25 6.83 9.73
C LEU A 109 -1.50 6.30 10.94
N GLY A 110 -0.94 7.18 11.77
CA GLY A 110 -0.04 6.81 12.86
C GLY A 110 1.36 6.37 12.38
N CYS A 111 1.76 6.67 11.14
CA CYS A 111 3.10 6.40 10.61
C CYS A 111 3.50 7.41 9.54
N GLN A 112 4.77 7.41 9.13
CA GLN A 112 5.23 8.31 8.07
C GLN A 112 4.69 7.89 6.69
N VAL A 113 4.63 8.88 5.80
CA VAL A 113 4.23 8.71 4.39
C VAL A 113 5.43 9.06 3.53
N ILE A 114 5.85 8.13 2.67
CA ILE A 114 7.08 8.26 1.88
C ILE A 114 6.75 8.00 0.41
N ILE A 115 7.19 8.89 -0.48
CA ILE A 115 7.02 8.70 -1.92
C ILE A 115 8.10 7.73 -2.43
N ALA A 116 7.65 6.66 -3.08
CA ALA A 116 8.45 5.46 -3.33
C ALA A 116 9.66 5.69 -4.25
N ASP A 117 9.52 6.65 -5.16
CA ASP A 117 10.40 6.89 -6.31
C ASP A 117 10.98 8.32 -6.32
N GLY A 118 11.07 8.92 -5.14
CA GLY A 118 11.75 10.18 -4.90
C GLY A 118 11.02 11.41 -5.45
N LEU A 119 11.71 12.55 -5.49
CA LEU A 119 11.09 13.85 -5.79
C LEU A 119 10.41 13.91 -7.17
N LYS A 120 11.02 13.27 -8.18
CA LYS A 120 10.61 13.37 -9.59
C LYS A 120 10.19 12.03 -10.20
N GLY A 121 10.04 10.97 -9.40
CA GLY A 121 9.75 9.62 -9.92
C GLY A 121 10.94 8.95 -10.62
N THR A 122 12.16 9.40 -10.34
CA THR A 122 13.39 8.91 -10.98
C THR A 122 14.32 8.17 -10.03
N ASP A 123 13.93 8.03 -8.76
CA ASP A 123 14.70 7.27 -7.79
C ASP A 123 14.27 5.81 -7.83
N PHE A 124 15.15 4.93 -8.32
CA PHE A 124 14.84 3.52 -8.51
C PHE A 124 16.09 2.66 -8.36
N GLN A 125 15.87 1.39 -8.04
CA GLN A 125 16.85 0.33 -8.18
C GLN A 125 16.46 -0.58 -9.35
N GLU A 126 17.45 -1.09 -10.07
CA GLU A 126 17.24 -2.09 -11.11
C GLU A 126 17.30 -3.49 -10.51
N ILE A 127 16.14 -4.15 -10.44
CA ILE A 127 16.01 -5.51 -9.92
C ILE A 127 15.99 -6.50 -11.09
N PRO A 128 16.96 -7.43 -11.19
CA PRO A 128 16.92 -8.47 -12.23
C PRO A 128 15.71 -9.39 -12.05
N ILE A 129 14.91 -9.52 -13.09
CA ILE A 129 13.76 -10.45 -13.14
C ILE A 129 13.91 -11.51 -14.24
N ASN A 130 14.86 -11.31 -15.16
CA ASN A 130 15.27 -12.28 -16.19
C ASN A 130 14.11 -12.83 -17.04
N LEU A 131 13.14 -11.98 -17.38
CA LEU A 131 12.01 -12.35 -18.23
C LEU A 131 12.30 -12.04 -19.71
N LYS A 132 11.61 -12.76 -20.61
CA LYS A 132 11.79 -12.66 -22.07
C LYS A 132 11.84 -11.23 -22.62
N HIS A 133 10.99 -10.33 -22.10
CA HIS A 133 10.83 -8.97 -22.60
C HIS A 133 11.36 -7.89 -21.65
N CYS A 134 11.80 -8.25 -20.46
CA CYS A 134 12.24 -7.32 -19.43
C CYS A 134 13.27 -8.05 -18.55
N GLN A 135 14.54 -7.70 -18.72
CA GLN A 135 15.62 -8.33 -17.96
C GLN A 135 15.71 -7.73 -16.54
N THR A 136 15.54 -6.43 -16.43
CA THR A 136 15.51 -5.69 -15.17
C THR A 136 14.23 -4.86 -15.05
N ALA A 137 13.66 -4.84 -13.84
CA ALA A 137 12.57 -3.94 -13.48
C ALA A 137 13.12 -2.78 -12.67
N LYS A 138 12.68 -1.55 -12.99
CA LYS A 138 12.96 -0.37 -12.19
C LYS A 138 11.92 -0.27 -11.08
N ILE A 139 12.35 -0.47 -9.84
CA ILE A 139 11.50 -0.42 -8.66
C ILE A 139 11.89 0.80 -7.83
N GLY A 140 10.90 1.59 -7.37
CA GLY A 140 11.16 2.75 -6.54
C GLY A 140 12.03 2.39 -5.34
N SER A 141 13.09 3.17 -5.11
CA SER A 141 14.16 2.86 -4.14
C SER A 141 13.61 2.50 -2.76
N VAL A 142 12.65 3.26 -2.26
CA VAL A 142 12.01 3.05 -0.95
C VAL A 142 11.32 1.70 -0.84
N VAL A 143 10.71 1.21 -1.92
CA VAL A 143 10.07 -0.12 -1.94
C VAL A 143 11.13 -1.22 -2.10
N ALA A 144 12.18 -0.98 -2.88
CA ALA A 144 13.29 -1.91 -3.05
C ALA A 144 14.09 -2.12 -1.76
N ASP A 145 14.23 -1.06 -0.93
CA ASP A 145 14.94 -1.07 0.34
C ASP A 145 14.10 -1.58 1.52
N ALA A 146 12.79 -1.77 1.36
CA ALA A 146 11.93 -2.23 2.43
C ALA A 146 12.19 -3.71 2.77
N ASP A 147 12.26 -4.04 4.06
CA ASP A 147 12.39 -5.44 4.51
C ASP A 147 11.15 -6.26 4.15
N ILE A 148 9.97 -5.64 4.26
CA ILE A 148 8.67 -6.28 4.01
C ILE A 148 7.77 -5.33 3.22
N ILE A 149 7.06 -5.88 2.23
CA ILE A 149 6.07 -5.15 1.44
C ILE A 149 4.67 -5.73 1.73
N LEU A 150 3.77 -4.88 2.21
CA LEU A 150 2.34 -5.15 2.30
C LEU A 150 1.62 -4.33 1.23
N SER A 151 1.03 -5.01 0.25
CA SER A 151 0.28 -4.36 -0.84
C SER A 151 -1.21 -4.29 -0.48
N MET A 152 -1.75 -3.07 -0.40
CA MET A 152 -3.19 -2.84 -0.22
C MET A 152 -3.76 -2.22 -1.49
N ASN A 153 -4.71 -2.90 -2.13
CA ASN A 153 -5.35 -2.44 -3.36
C ASN A 153 -6.88 -2.39 -3.21
N HIS A 154 -7.50 -1.45 -3.90
CA HIS A 154 -8.93 -1.50 -4.17
C HIS A 154 -9.15 -2.16 -5.54
N PHE A 155 -10.39 -2.48 -5.85
CA PHE A 155 -10.73 -3.03 -7.14
C PHE A 155 -11.35 -1.96 -8.05
N LYS A 156 -10.76 -1.76 -9.22
CA LYS A 156 -11.28 -0.91 -10.30
C LYS A 156 -11.07 -1.58 -11.66
N GLY A 157 -12.00 -1.37 -12.58
CA GLY A 157 -11.86 -1.78 -13.97
C GLY A 157 -10.88 -0.89 -14.74
N HIS A 158 -10.04 -1.48 -15.58
CA HIS A 158 -9.11 -0.80 -16.49
C HIS A 158 -9.30 -1.32 -17.92
N GLU A 159 -9.41 -0.40 -18.88
CA GLU A 159 -9.75 -0.74 -20.26
C GLU A 159 -8.73 -1.67 -20.93
N LEU A 160 -7.44 -1.46 -20.65
CA LEU A 160 -6.35 -2.23 -21.27
C LEU A 160 -5.84 -3.39 -20.40
N THR A 161 -6.05 -3.34 -19.09
CA THR A 161 -5.46 -4.29 -18.13
C THR A 161 -6.50 -5.06 -17.31
N CYS A 162 -7.78 -4.92 -17.67
CA CYS A 162 -8.94 -5.53 -17.02
C CYS A 162 -9.22 -5.00 -15.61
N PHE A 163 -8.33 -5.28 -14.64
CA PHE A 163 -8.49 -4.86 -13.25
C PHE A 163 -7.22 -4.21 -12.70
N GLY A 164 -7.38 -3.30 -11.74
CA GLY A 164 -6.33 -2.57 -11.03
C GLY A 164 -6.82 -1.99 -9.71
#